data_AF-A0A0Q9I5E7-F1
#
_entry.id   AF-A0A0Q9I5E7-F1
#
_cell.length_a   1.000
_cell.length_b   1.000
_cell.length_c   1.000
_cell.angle_alpha   90.00
_cell.angle_beta   90.00
_cell.angle_gamma   90.00
#
_symmetry.space_group_name_H-M   'P 1'
#
loop_
_entity.id
_entity.type
_entity.pdbx_description
1 polymer ?
#
loop_
_entity_poly.entity_id
_entity_poly.type
_entity_poly.pdbx_seq_one_letter_code
_entity_poly.pdbx_strand_id
1 'polypeptide(L)' 'MTNILIVIASLVTLAAMIWLAFEDKAVLALPLVIVFAGLVRTLVRRSGRRGITPAEIAPPPHDDRQL' A
#
# COMPACT_ATOMS: atom_id res chain seq x y z
N MET A 1 -13.99 -0.74 -1.46
CA MET A 1 -14.07 -0.44 -0.01
C MET A 1 -12.70 -0.40 0.68
N THR A 2 -11.88 -1.45 0.61
CA THR A 2 -10.64 -1.52 1.41
C THR A 2 -9.61 -0.42 1.11
N ASN A 3 -9.52 0.08 -0.13
CA ASN A 3 -8.63 1.22 -0.43
C ASN A 3 -9.08 2.52 0.27
N ILE A 4 -10.40 2.73 0.41
CA ILE A 4 -10.94 3.88 1.14
C ILE A 4 -10.56 3.77 2.62
N LEU A 5 -10.67 2.57 3.20
CA LEU A 5 -10.24 2.31 4.59
C LEU A 5 -8.75 2.57 4.79
N ILE A 6 -7.90 2.17 3.84
CA ILE A 6 -6.44 2.44 3.89
C ILE A 6 -6.18 3.95 3.87
N VAL A 7 -6.85 4.69 2.98
CA VAL A 7 -6.69 6.14 2.90
C VAL A 7 -7.13 6.82 4.20
N ILE A 8 -8.27 6.44 4.76
CA ILE A 8 -8.76 6.97 6.05
C ILE A 8 -7.77 6.65 7.17
N ALA A 9 -7.32 5.40 7.26
CA ALA A 9 -6.34 5.00 8.26
C ALA A 9 -5.04 5.82 8.14
N SER A 10 -4.54 6.03 6.92
CA SER A 10 -3.37 6.87 6.67
C SER A 10 -3.56 8.31 7.15
N LEU A 11 -4.72 8.92 6.90
CA LEU A 11 -5.02 10.28 7.34
C LEU A 11 -5.07 10.39 8.87
N VAL A 12 -5.74 9.45 9.54
CA VAL A 12 -5.83 9.42 11.01
C VAL A 12 -4.46 9.20 11.65
N THR A 13 -3.66 8.26 11.11
CA THR A 13 -2.29 8.02 11.59
C THR A 13 -1.40 9.25 11.42
N LEU A 14 -1.50 9.94 10.27
CA LEU A 14 -0.76 11.17 10.02
C LEU A 14 -1.12 12.28 11.00
N ALA A 15 -2.42 12.49 11.26
CA ALA A 15 -2.88 13.47 12.23
C ALA A 15 -2.36 13.18 13.64
N ALA A 16 -2.38 11.91 14.07
CA ALA A 16 -1.85 11.49 15.36
C ALA A 16 -0.33 11.70 15.47
N MET A 17 0.42 11.45 14.40
CA MET A 17 1.86 11.72 14.36
C MET A 17 2.18 13.20 14.49
N ILE A 18 1.46 14.05 13.76
CA ILE A 18 1.64 15.50 13.79
C ILE A 18 1.32 16.02 15.20
N TRP A 19 0.24 15.53 15.80
CA TRP A 19 -0.12 15.87 17.18
C TRP A 19 1.01 15.55 18.17
N LEU A 20 1.53 14.32 18.14
CA LEU A 20 2.63 13.89 19.00
C LEU A 20 3.92 14.68 18.77
N ALA A 21 4.17 15.11 17.54
CA ALA A 21 5.32 15.94 17.20
C ALA A 21 5.23 17.34 17.83
N PHE A 22 4.02 17.90 17.94
CA PHE A 22 3.81 19.19 18.62
C PHE A 22 3.84 19.12 20.15
N GLU A 23 3.64 17.95 20.73
CA GLU A 23 3.61 17.75 22.19
C GLU A 23 4.98 17.44 22.82
N ASP A 24 6.09 17.76 22.15
CA ASP A 24 7.47 17.38 22.55
C ASP A 24 7.67 15.87 22.77
N LYS A 25 6.72 15.06 22.26
CA LYS A 25 6.68 13.60 22.37
C LYS A 25 6.94 12.94 21.02
N ALA A 26 7.77 13.56 20.19
CA ALA A 26 8.08 13.09 18.84
C ALA A 26 8.59 11.63 18.80
N VAL A 27 9.31 11.19 19.85
CA VAL A 27 9.78 9.80 19.97
C VAL A 27 8.61 8.80 20.00
N LEU A 28 7.47 9.18 20.61
CA LEU A 28 6.27 8.34 20.64
C LEU A 28 5.57 8.26 19.27
N ALA A 29 5.89 9.15 18.33
CA ALA A 29 5.39 9.10 16.96
C ALA A 29 6.14 8.08 16.08
N LEU A 30 7.35 7.64 16.46
CA LEU A 30 8.18 6.73 15.66
C LEU A 30 7.45 5.42 15.27
N PRO A 31 6.72 4.73 16.16
CA PRO A 31 5.95 3.54 15.77
C PRO A 31 4.84 3.85 14.77
N LEU A 32 4.18 5.01 14.91
CA LEU A 32 3.14 5.46 13.99
C LEU A 32 3.71 5.74 12.58
N VAL A 33 4.96 6.23 12.48
CA VAL A 33 5.65 6.39 11.18
C VAL A 33 5.75 5.05 10.45
N ILE A 34 6.10 3.98 11.16
CA ILE A 34 6.23 2.63 10.58
C ILE A 34 4.88 2.15 10.06
N VAL A 35 3.81 2.34 10.86
CA VAL A 35 2.44 2.00 10.45
C VAL A 35 2.05 2.79 9.21
N PHE A 36 2.28 4.10 9.20
CA PHE A 36 1.99 4.97 8.07
C PHE A 36 2.72 4.52 6.80
N ALA A 37 4.01 4.23 6.89
CA ALA A 37 4.80 3.71 5.76
C ALA A 37 4.25 2.38 5.23
N GLY A 38 3.81 1.47 6.12
CA GLY A 38 3.16 0.22 5.75
C GLY A 38 1.84 0.42 5.01
N LEU A 39 1.02 1.37 5.46
CA LEU A 39 -0.25 1.74 4.81
C LEU A 39 0.00 2.32 3.42
N VAL A 40 0.93 3.26 3.29
CA VAL A 40 1.32 3.87 2.00
C VAL A 40 1.85 2.80 1.04
N ARG A 41 2.75 1.93 1.49
CA ARG A 41 3.26 0.80 0.69
C ARG A 41 2.12 -0.09 0.19
N THR A 42 1.15 -0.37 1.05
CA THR A 42 -0.02 -1.20 0.70
C THR A 42 -0.90 -0.50 -0.33
N LEU A 43 -1.11 0.81 -0.19
CA LEU A 43 -1.87 1.62 -1.14
C LEU A 43 -1.21 1.63 -2.53
N VAL A 44 0.11 1.86 -2.58
CA VAL A 44 0.89 1.85 -3.83
C VAL A 44 0.84 0.47 -4.49
N ARG A 45 1.08 -0.60 -3.73
CA ARG A 45 1.02 -1.98 -4.25
C ARG A 45 -0.34 -2.32 -4.84
N ARG A 46 -1.43 -1.87 -4.22
CA ARG A 46 -2.79 -2.12 -4.72
C ARG A 46 -3.13 -1.26 -5.93
N SER A 47 -2.57 -0.06 -6.00
CA SER A 47 -2.78 0.83 -7.14
C SER A 47 -2.02 0.34 -8.38
N GLY A 48 -0.80 -0.20 -8.20
CA GLY A 48 0.02 -0.75 -9.29
C GLY A 48 -0.47 -2.09 -9.86
N ARG A 49 -1.30 -2.85 -9.13
CA ARG A 49 -1.91 -4.11 -9.63
C ARG A 49 -3.04 -3.92 -10.65
N ARG A 50 -3.36 -2.69 -11.05
CA ARG A 50 -4.50 -2.40 -11.94
C ARG A 50 -4.25 -2.59 -13.43
N GLY A 51 -3.08 -3.06 -13.87
CA GLY A 51 -2.78 -3.20 -15.30
C GLY A 51 -1.83 -4.33 -15.70
N ILE A 52 -1.50 -5.25 -14.78
CA ILE A 52 -0.73 -6.45 -15.12
C ILE A 52 -1.39 -7.60 -14.37
N THR A 53 -2.32 -8.28 -15.04
CA THR A 53 -2.77 -9.57 -14.54
C THR A 53 -1.68 -10.61 -14.87
N PRO A 54 -1.34 -11.54 -13.95
CA PRO A 54 -0.36 -12.59 -14.25
C PRO A 54 -0.69 -13.42 -15.50
N ALA A 55 -1.97 -13.46 -15.89
CA ALA A 55 -2.45 -14.08 -17.12
C ALA A 55 -2.03 -13.34 -18.40
N GLU A 56 -1.69 -12.06 -18.31
CA GLU A 56 -1.29 -11.20 -19.43
C GLU A 56 0.21 -11.31 -19.75
N ILE A 57 1.00 -11.83 -18.81
CA ILE A 57 2.43 -12.16 -19.01
C ILE A 57 2.61 -13.63 -19.39
N ALA A 58 1.54 -14.45 -19.37
CA ALA A 58 1.63 -15.85 -19.76
C ALA A 58 2.06 -15.94 -21.24
N PRO A 59 3.17 -16.63 -21.56
CA PRO A 59 3.52 -16.91 -22.94
C PRO A 59 2.34 -17.58 -23.63
N PRO A 60 2.06 -17.25 -24.91
CA PRO A 60 0.98 -17.91 -25.65
C PRO A 60 1.17 -19.44 -25.59
N PRO A 61 0.10 -20.21 -25.39
CA PRO A 61 0.20 -21.67 -25.31
C PRO A 61 0.85 -22.18 -26.61
N HIS A 62 1.95 -22.92 -26.46
CA HIS A 62 2.59 -23.59 -27.58
C HIS A 62 1.62 -24.68 -28.07
N ASP A 63 1.11 -24.54 -29.30
CA ASP A 63 0.21 -25.51 -29.89
C ASP A 63 1.05 -26.68 -30.41
N ASP A 64 1.23 -27.70 -29.56
CA ASP A 64 2.00 -28.92 -29.86
C ASP A 64 1.34 -29.82 -30.93
N ARG A 65 0.26 -29.37 -31.58
CA ARG A 65 -0.52 -30.13 -32.58
C ARG A 65 0.02 -30.03 -34.01
N GLN A 66 1.20 -29.48 -34.22
CA GLN A 66 1.84 -29.36 -35.54
C GLN A 66 2.93 -30.39 -35.82
N LEU A 67 3.02 -31.47 -35.03
CA LEU A 67 3.89 -32.63 -35.30
C LEU A 67 3.07 -33.84 -35.74
#